data_AF-A0A9E1K839-F1
#
_entry.id   AF-A0A9E1K839-F1
#
_cell.length_a   1.000
_cell.length_b   1.000
_cell.length_c   1.000
_cell.angle_alpha   90.00
_cell.angle_beta   90.00
_cell.angle_gamma   90.00
#
_symmetry.space_group_name_H-M   'P 1'
#
loop_
_entity.id
_entity.type
_entity.pdbx_description
1 polymer ?
#
loop_
_entity_poly.entity_id
_entity_poly.type
_entity_poly.pdbx_seq_one_letter_code
_entity_poly.pdbx_strand_id
1 'polypeptide(L)' 'MVEEQILGRGIKDLSVMEVLSRVPRHLFVNSSLQHRAYGDCPLPIGENQTISQPYIVA' A
#
# COMPACT_ATOMS: atom_id res chain seq x y z
N MET A 1 -3.24 8.04 -0.50
CA MET A 1 -3.11 6.61 -0.90
C MET A 1 -4.40 6.11 -1.56
N VAL A 2 -5.49 5.81 -0.84
CA VAL A 2 -6.72 5.27 -1.45
C VAL A 2 -7.36 6.22 -2.48
N GLU A 3 -7.68 7.45 -2.09
CA GLU A 3 -8.34 8.42 -2.98
C GLU A 3 -7.48 8.78 -4.21
N GLU A 4 -6.23 9.16 -3.97
CA GLU A 4 -5.34 9.66 -5.02
C GLU A 4 -4.74 8.56 -5.91
N GLN A 5 -4.27 7.47 -5.31
CA GLN A 5 -3.45 6.46 -6.01
C GLN A 5 -4.27 5.25 -6.47
N ILE A 6 -5.44 5.01 -5.88
CA ILE A 6 -6.29 3.85 -6.23
C ILE A 6 -7.53 4.31 -7.00
N LEU A 7 -8.40 5.11 -6.35
CA LEU A 7 -9.62 5.64 -6.99
C LEU A 7 -9.28 6.58 -8.16
N GLY A 8 -8.35 7.50 -7.96
CA GLY A 8 -7.89 8.44 -9.00
C GLY A 8 -7.29 7.76 -10.23
N ARG A 9 -6.94 6.47 -10.14
CA ARG A 9 -6.37 5.67 -11.23
C ARG A 9 -7.30 4.58 -11.76
N GLY A 10 -8.57 4.60 -11.36
CA GLY A 10 -9.64 3.83 -12.01
C GLY A 10 -10.03 2.51 -11.35
N ILE A 11 -9.40 2.13 -10.22
CA ILE A 11 -9.82 0.98 -9.43
C ILE A 11 -10.99 1.42 -8.54
N LYS A 12 -12.18 0.85 -8.75
CA LYS A 12 -13.45 1.31 -8.17
C LYS A 12 -14.18 0.27 -7.31
N ASP A 13 -13.55 -0.88 -7.06
CA ASP A 13 -14.16 -1.91 -6.21
C ASP A 13 -14.25 -1.41 -4.76
N LEU A 14 -15.48 -1.28 -4.26
CA LEU A 14 -15.73 -0.77 -2.91
C LEU A 14 -15.15 -1.68 -1.82
N SER A 15 -15.13 -2.99 -2.04
CA SER A 15 -14.58 -3.96 -1.09
C SER A 15 -13.06 -3.80 -0.97
N VAL A 16 -12.38 -3.58 -2.10
CA VAL A 16 -10.94 -3.27 -2.12
C VAL A 16 -10.67 -1.95 -1.38
N MET A 17 -11.46 -0.90 -1.63
CA MET A 17 -11.27 0.39 -0.98
C MET A 17 -11.43 0.30 0.54
N GLU A 18 -12.43 -0.45 1.01
CA GLU A 18 -12.66 -0.69 2.43
C GLU A 18 -11.48 -1.40 3.09
N VAL A 19 -10.97 -2.46 2.46
CA VAL A 19 -9.82 -3.21 2.97
C VAL A 19 -8.56 -2.35 2.99
N LEU A 20 -8.22 -1.67 1.90
CA LEU A 20 -7.04 -0.81 1.83
C LEU A 20 -7.09 0.36 2.81
N SER A 21 -8.28 0.82 3.18
CA SER A 21 -8.46 1.88 4.18
C SER A 21 -8.31 1.38 5.62
N ARG A 22 -8.61 0.11 5.89
CA ARG A 22 -8.58 -0.48 7.23
C ARG A 22 -7.29 -1.21 7.58
N VAL A 23 -6.60 -1.78 6.59
CA VAL A 23 -5.36 -2.53 6.83
C VAL A 23 -4.19 -1.56 7.04
N PRO A 24 -3.56 -1.54 8.23
CA PRO A 24 -2.47 -0.62 8.52
C PRO A 24 -1.16 -1.07 7.87
N ARG A 25 -0.98 -0.71 6.59
CA ARG A 25 0.20 -1.12 5.77
C ARG A 25 1.56 -0.86 6.43
N HIS A 26 1.68 0.18 7.25
CA HIS A 26 2.93 0.51 7.97
C HIS A 26 3.37 -0.56 8.99
N LEU A 27 2.48 -1.45 9.42
CA LEU A 27 2.83 -2.57 10.30
C LEU A 27 3.58 -3.69 9.58
N PHE A 28 3.60 -3.68 8.23
CA PHE A 28 4.23 -4.71 7.40
C PHE A 28 5.59 -4.29 6.84
N VAL A 29 6.15 -3.19 7.32
CA VAL A 29 7.47 -2.68 6.91
C VAL A 29 8.33 -2.36 8.13
N ASN A 30 9.64 -2.27 7.94
CA ASN A 30 10.58 -1.86 8.99
C ASN A 30 10.21 -0.46 9.53
N SER A 31 10.42 -0.22 10.83
CA SER A 31 10.10 1.05 11.51
C SER A 31 10.74 2.28 10.82
N SER A 32 11.97 2.13 10.29
CA SER A 32 12.67 3.17 9.54
C SER A 32 11.95 3.59 8.23
N LEU A 33 11.10 2.73 7.68
CA LEU A 33 10.39 2.93 6.41
C LEU A 33 8.91 3.24 6.59
N GLN A 34 8.37 3.29 7.81
CA GLN A 34 6.95 3.53 8.05
C GLN A 34 6.47 4.86 7.47
N HIS A 35 7.31 5.90 7.49
CA HIS A 35 7.01 7.19 6.87
C HIS A 35 6.78 7.13 5.34
N ARG A 36 7.22 6.04 4.69
CA ARG A 36 7.04 5.78 3.26
C ARG A 36 5.96 4.74 2.97
N ALA A 37 5.37 4.13 3.99
CA ALA A 37 4.51 2.95 3.84
C ALA A 37 3.32 3.14 2.89
N TYR A 38 2.83 4.38 2.77
CA TYR A 38 1.64 4.73 1.97
C TYR A 38 1.96 5.38 0.62
N GLY A 39 3.23 5.43 0.23
CA GLY A 39 3.64 5.84 -1.11
C GLY A 39 3.39 4.73 -2.13
N ASP A 40 3.13 5.10 -3.40
CA ASP A 40 2.98 4.13 -4.49
C ASP A 40 4.33 3.60 -4.98
N CYS A 41 5.05 2.90 -4.11
CA CYS A 41 6.32 2.26 -4.43
C CYS A 41 6.51 0.97 -3.62
N PRO A 42 7.28 0.00 -4.13
CA PRO A 42 7.67 -1.16 -3.35
C PRO A 42 8.60 -0.75 -2.20
N LEU A 43 8.51 -1.48 -1.07
CA LEU A 43 9.40 -1.29 0.08
C LEU A 43 10.04 -2.64 0.48
N PRO A 44 11.33 -2.66 0.85
CA PRO A 44 11.98 -3.88 1.29
C PRO A 44 11.40 -4.37 2.62
N ILE A 45 11.25 -5.69 2.74
CA ILE A 45 10.74 -6.38 3.95
C ILE A 45 11.70 -7.42 4.53
N GLY A 46 12.94 -7.47 4.02
CA GLY A 46 13.95 -8.46 4.38
C GLY A 46 14.01 -9.63 3.40
N GLU A 47 15.00 -10.51 3.55
CA GLU A 47 15.16 -11.73 2.73
C GLU A 47 15.15 -11.49 1.20
N ASN A 48 15.70 -10.35 0.76
CA ASN A 48 15.65 -9.89 -0.63
C ASN A 48 14.22 -9.77 -1.21
N GLN A 49 13.22 -9.63 -0.35
CA GLN A 49 11.81 -9.46 -0.73
C GLN A 49 11.37 -8.00 -0.57
N THR A 50 10.29 -7.67 -1.28
CA THR A 50 9.60 -6.38 -1.16
C THR A 50 8.11 -6.61 -0.95
N ILE A 51 7.48 -5.70 -0.21
CA ILE A 51 6.04 -5.54 -0.29
C ILE A 51 5.72 -4.70 -1.53
N SER A 52 4.86 -5.21 -2.41
CA SER A 52 4.44 -4.53 -3.64
C SER A 52 3.80 -3.18 -3.34
N GLN A 53 3.93 -2.23 -4.29
CA GLN A 53 3.26 -0.94 -4.21
C GLN A 53 1.72 -1.10 -4.09
N PRO A 54 1.02 -0.21 -3.34
CA PRO A 54 -0.42 -0.27 -3.16
C PRO A 54 -1.23 -0.47 -4.45
N TYR A 55 -0.88 0.23 -5.54
CA TYR A 55 -1.64 0.14 -6.79
C TYR A 55 -1.59 -1.25 -7.44
N ILE A 56 -0.49 -1.99 -7.31
CA ILE A 56 -0.34 -3.32 -7.94
C ILE A 56 -1.15 -4.40 -7.21
N VAL A 57 -1.47 -4.18 -5.93
CA VAL A 57 -2.21 -5.13 -5.08
C VAL A 57 -3.70 -4.79 -4.99
N ALA A 58 -4.08 -3.59 -5.45
CA ALA A 58 -5.45 -3.09 -5.44
C ALA A 58 -6.29 -3.65 -6.60
#